data_AF-A0A7S1KB34-F1
#
_entry.id   AF-A0A7S1KB34-F1
#
_cell.length_a   1.000
_cell.length_b   1.000
_cell.length_c   1.000
_cell.angle_alpha   90.00
_cell.angle_beta   90.00
_cell.angle_gamma   90.00
#
_symmetry.space_group_name_H-M   'P 1'
#
loop_
_entity.id
_entity.type
_entity.pdbx_description
1 polymer ?
#
loop_
_entity_poly.entity_id
_entity_poly.type
_entity_poly.pdbx_seq_one_letter_code
_entity_poly.pdbx_strand_id
1 'polypeptide(L)'
;FTANGTISYPTDKNPKVVIKLSKERLLTRSMKDIKEVLLHLMIHAHLYVKYGDKSNVHTQAFLTKMEEINNHPDTRKDDLSVSVNPLVGLDDPDIKRCYVWQCNRCGELHWKQSNNPPGSNGEKWFKTHQTLCSGTWDLINTPA
;
A
#
# COMPACT_ATOMS: atom_id res chain seq x y z
N PHE A 1 0.32 1.75 5.46
CA PHE A 1 1.32 0.97 6.23
C PHE A 1 1.50 -0.35 5.51
N THR A 2 2.65 -0.56 4.85
CA THR A 2 3.03 -1.88 4.37
C THR A 2 4.22 -2.29 5.22
N ALA A 3 4.03 -3.21 6.16
CA ALA A 3 5.09 -3.61 7.09
C ALA A 3 6.32 -4.24 6.39
N ASN A 4 6.21 -4.52 5.08
CA ASN A 4 7.26 -5.09 4.25
C ASN A 4 8.25 -4.03 3.68
N GLY A 5 7.91 -2.75 3.69
CA GLY A 5 8.82 -1.68 3.25
C GLY A 5 8.25 -0.27 3.46
N THR A 6 9.12 0.73 3.48
CA THR A 6 8.74 2.12 3.73
C THR A 6 9.38 3.06 2.72
N ILE A 7 8.70 4.20 2.49
CA ILE A 7 9.24 5.33 1.74
C ILE A 7 9.37 6.53 2.68
N SER A 8 10.47 7.27 2.54
CA SER A 8 10.71 8.54 3.21
C SER A 8 11.01 9.61 2.18
N TYR A 9 10.40 10.78 2.34
CA TYR A 9 10.56 11.91 1.43
C TYR A 9 11.65 12.88 1.91
N PRO A 10 12.21 13.71 1.02
CA PRO A 10 13.20 14.72 1.36
C PRO A 10 12.83 15.60 2.55
N THR A 11 13.86 15.92 3.34
CA THR A 11 13.85 16.84 4.48
C THR A 11 15.11 17.71 4.43
N ASP A 12 15.18 18.76 5.24
CA ASP A 12 16.37 19.63 5.33
C ASP A 12 17.65 18.85 5.67
N LYS A 13 17.52 17.72 6.38
CA LYS A 13 18.64 16.84 6.77
C LYS A 13 18.97 15.76 5.75
N ASN A 14 18.05 15.43 4.85
CA ASN A 14 18.25 14.42 3.81
C ASN A 14 17.48 14.81 2.56
N PRO A 15 18.15 15.28 1.48
CA PRO A 15 17.48 15.80 0.30
C PRO A 15 16.97 14.70 -0.66
N LYS A 16 17.01 13.42 -0.26
CA LYS A 16 16.69 12.28 -1.14
C LYS A 16 15.40 11.59 -0.73
N VAL A 17 14.71 11.02 -1.72
CA VAL A 17 13.69 9.99 -1.50
C VAL A 17 14.41 8.70 -1.14
N VAL A 18 13.98 8.03 -0.06
CA VAL A 18 14.59 6.80 0.42
C VAL A 18 13.53 5.71 0.51
N ILE A 19 13.77 4.59 -0.17
CA ILE A 19 12.98 3.37 -0.03
C ILE A 19 13.75 2.41 0.87
N LYS A 20 13.09 1.82 1.87
CA LYS A 20 13.65 0.79 2.75
C LYS A 20 12.79 -0.47 2.65
N LEU A 21 13.43 -1.61 2.50
CA LEU A 21 12.78 -2.92 2.49
C LEU A 21 13.05 -3.64 3.82
N SER A 22 12.03 -4.29 4.38
CA SER A 22 12.15 -5.01 5.65
C SER A 22 12.79 -6.38 5.43
N LYS A 23 14.06 -6.52 5.82
CA LYS A 23 14.79 -7.80 5.71
C LYS A 23 14.05 -8.93 6.42
N GLU A 24 13.62 -8.72 7.66
CA GLU A 24 12.97 -9.76 8.48
C GLU A 24 11.69 -10.32 7.86
N ARG A 25 10.89 -9.46 7.22
CA ARG A 25 9.62 -9.88 6.62
C ARG A 25 9.74 -10.38 5.18
N LEU A 26 10.78 -9.97 4.47
CA LEU A 26 10.97 -10.30 3.06
C LEU A 26 11.92 -11.47 2.82
N LEU A 27 12.77 -11.85 3.79
CA LEU A 27 13.70 -12.98 3.65
C LEU A 27 13.00 -14.32 3.40
N THR A 28 11.77 -14.48 3.87
CA THR A 28 10.96 -15.70 3.69
C THR A 28 10.05 -15.62 2.47
N ARG A 29 10.10 -14.52 1.70
CA ARG A 29 9.22 -14.25 0.56
C ARG A 29 9.93 -14.56 -0.75
N SER A 30 9.15 -14.77 -1.80
CA SER A 30 9.69 -15.05 -3.12
C SER A 30 10.42 -13.82 -3.70
N MET A 31 11.33 -14.01 -4.66
CA MET A 31 11.91 -12.86 -5.37
C MET A 31 10.86 -12.03 -6.11
N LYS A 32 9.78 -12.66 -6.57
CA LYS A 32 8.61 -11.99 -7.16
C LYS A 32 7.96 -11.04 -6.16
N ASP A 33 7.67 -11.53 -4.96
CA ASP A 33 7.08 -10.75 -3.85
C ASP A 33 7.91 -9.50 -3.52
N ILE A 34 9.24 -9.67 -3.44
CA ILE A 34 10.17 -8.57 -3.16
C ILE A 34 10.14 -7.53 -4.28
N LYS A 35 10.16 -7.98 -5.55
CA LYS A 35 10.07 -7.10 -6.73
C LYS A 35 8.75 -6.32 -6.73
N GLU A 36 7.63 -6.96 -6.44
CA GLU A 36 6.30 -6.32 -6.42
C GLU A 36 6.18 -5.27 -5.30
N VAL A 37 6.70 -5.55 -4.10
CA VAL A 37 6.79 -4.55 -3.01
C VAL A 37 7.66 -3.37 -3.41
N LEU A 38 8.81 -3.64 -4.03
CA LEU A 38 9.70 -2.58 -4.48
C LEU A 38 9.03 -1.71 -5.55
N LEU A 39 8.39 -2.32 -6.54
CA LEU A 39 7.66 -1.59 -7.58
C LEU A 39 6.55 -0.71 -6.98
N HIS A 40 5.77 -1.22 -6.02
CA HIS A 40 4.77 -0.43 -5.30
C HIS A 40 5.40 0.82 -4.65
N LEU A 41 6.51 0.66 -3.93
CA LEU A 41 7.20 1.78 -3.28
C LEU A 41 7.81 2.74 -4.31
N MET A 42 8.25 2.23 -5.46
CA MET A 42 8.76 3.04 -6.57
C MET A 42 7.66 3.87 -7.25
N ILE A 43 6.41 3.40 -7.29
CA ILE A 43 5.28 4.21 -7.75
C ILE A 43 5.11 5.43 -6.85
N HIS A 44 5.11 5.26 -5.52
CA HIS A 44 5.05 6.39 -4.59
C HIS A 44 6.22 7.36 -4.80
N ALA A 45 7.44 6.83 -4.97
CA ALA A 45 8.62 7.66 -5.25
C ALA A 45 8.47 8.44 -6.58
N HIS A 46 7.95 7.79 -7.62
CA HIS A 46 7.71 8.42 -8.91
C HIS A 46 6.68 9.55 -8.83
N LEU A 47 5.56 9.32 -8.13
CA LEU A 47 4.53 10.33 -7.94
C LEU A 47 5.03 11.52 -7.13
N TYR A 48 5.86 11.28 -6.11
CA TYR A 48 6.52 12.35 -5.39
C TYR A 48 7.45 13.17 -6.29
N VAL A 49 8.31 12.54 -7.07
CA VAL A 49 9.24 13.25 -7.96
C VAL A 49 8.49 14.06 -9.02
N LYS A 50 7.39 13.52 -9.55
CA LYS A 50 6.63 14.14 -10.64
C LYS A 50 5.65 15.22 -10.18
N TYR A 51 5.05 15.06 -9.00
CA TYR A 51 3.91 15.87 -8.55
C TYR A 51 4.06 16.40 -7.12
N GLY A 52 5.13 16.06 -6.39
CA GLY A 52 5.30 16.41 -4.98
C GLY A 52 4.36 15.66 -4.05
N ASP A 53 3.68 14.60 -4.52
CA ASP A 53 2.74 13.81 -3.72
C ASP A 53 3.50 13.01 -2.64
N LYS A 54 3.29 13.40 -1.37
CA LYS A 54 3.85 12.72 -0.20
C LYS A 54 2.84 11.79 0.46
N SER A 55 1.64 11.64 -0.11
CA SER A 55 0.61 10.80 0.47
C SER A 55 0.98 9.33 0.31
N ASN A 56 0.60 8.54 1.31
CA ASN A 56 0.63 7.08 1.21
C ASN A 56 -0.71 6.54 0.73
N VAL A 57 -1.55 7.41 0.15
CA VAL A 57 -2.88 7.04 -0.35
C VAL A 57 -2.74 6.63 -1.81
N HIS A 58 -3.42 5.58 -2.21
CA HIS A 58 -3.42 5.10 -3.59
C HIS A 58 -4.43 5.90 -4.41
N THR A 59 -4.07 7.15 -4.71
CA THR A 59 -4.86 8.07 -5.54
C THR A 59 -5.07 7.53 -6.95
N GLN A 60 -5.94 8.15 -7.74
CA GLN A 60 -6.12 7.78 -9.15
C GLN A 60 -4.80 7.82 -9.94
N ALA A 61 -3.87 8.72 -9.60
CA ALA A 61 -2.55 8.78 -10.21
C ALA A 61 -1.71 7.54 -9.88
N PHE A 62 -1.80 7.03 -8.64
CA PHE A 62 -1.21 5.76 -8.26
C PHE A 62 -1.83 4.60 -9.03
N LEU A 63 -3.15 4.49 -9.04
CA LEU A 63 -3.86 3.40 -9.72
C LEU A 63 -3.52 3.36 -11.21
N THR A 64 -3.50 4.52 -11.87
CA THR A 64 -3.12 4.64 -13.28
C THR A 64 -1.67 4.19 -13.51
N LYS A 65 -0.73 4.64 -12.66
CA LYS A 65 0.68 4.24 -12.80
C LYS A 65 0.88 2.74 -12.52
N MET A 66 0.15 2.19 -11.56
CA MET A 66 0.16 0.76 -11.25
C MET A 66 -0.35 -0.06 -12.44
N GLU A 67 -1.46 0.36 -13.06
CA GLU A 67 -2.00 -0.28 -14.27
C GLU A 67 -1.03 -0.20 -15.44
N GLU A 68 -0.40 0.96 -15.68
CA GLU A 68 0.64 1.12 -16.70
C GLU A 68 1.81 0.15 -16.47
N ILE A 69 2.29 0.02 -15.23
CA ILE A 69 3.38 -0.91 -14.88
C ILE A 69 2.93 -2.36 -15.06
N ASN A 70 1.74 -2.75 -14.62
CA ASN A 70 1.22 -4.12 -14.76
C ASN A 70 0.97 -4.52 -16.23
N ASN A 71 0.74 -3.53 -17.11
CA ASN A 71 0.56 -3.75 -18.53
C ASN A 71 1.87 -3.68 -19.34
N HIS A 72 3.00 -3.36 -18.70
CA HIS A 72 4.28 -3.29 -19.38
C HIS A 72 4.77 -4.69 -19.82
N PRO A 73 5.38 -4.84 -21.01
CA PRO A 73 5.85 -6.14 -21.49
C PRO A 73 6.84 -6.83 -20.55
N ASP A 74 7.77 -6.09 -19.96
CA ASP A 74 8.80 -6.66 -19.07
C ASP A 74 8.22 -7.18 -17.75
N THR A 75 7.23 -6.49 -17.17
CA THR A 75 6.57 -6.96 -15.94
C THR A 75 5.70 -8.17 -16.21
N ARG A 76 4.98 -8.19 -17.34
CA ARG A 76 4.22 -9.37 -17.79
C ARG A 76 5.12 -10.58 -18.06
N LYS A 77 6.27 -10.36 -18.68
CA LYS A 77 7.25 -11.41 -18.97
C LYS A 77 7.82 -12.03 -17.69
N ASP A 78 8.07 -11.21 -16.67
CA ASP A 78 8.56 -11.65 -15.36
C ASP A 78 7.43 -12.11 -14.41
N ASP A 79 6.18 -12.21 -14.89
CA ASP A 79 4.99 -12.56 -14.10
C ASP A 79 4.84 -11.67 -12.84
N LEU A 80 5.08 -10.37 -12.96
CA LEU A 80 4.94 -9.39 -11.87
C LEU A 80 3.58 -8.70 -11.93
N SER A 81 2.92 -8.58 -10.78
CA SER A 81 1.67 -7.82 -10.64
C SER A 81 1.71 -6.96 -9.39
N VAL A 82 1.83 -5.64 -9.58
CA VAL A 82 1.79 -4.68 -8.49
C VAL A 82 0.36 -4.53 -7.99
N SER A 83 0.20 -4.56 -6.67
CA SER A 83 -1.08 -4.38 -5.98
C SER A 83 -1.07 -3.14 -5.08
N VAL A 84 -2.26 -2.62 -4.79
CA VAL A 84 -2.51 -1.60 -3.76
C VAL A 84 -2.09 -2.13 -2.38
N ASN A 85 -2.21 -3.44 -2.15
CA ASN A 85 -1.87 -4.11 -0.89
C ASN A 85 -0.77 -5.15 -1.11
N PRO A 86 0.48 -4.73 -1.38
CA PRO A 86 1.55 -5.67 -1.73
C PRO A 86 1.93 -6.54 -0.53
N LEU A 87 1.83 -7.86 -0.70
CA LEU A 87 2.08 -8.88 0.34
C LEU A 87 1.25 -8.71 1.61
N VAL A 88 0.09 -8.06 1.49
CA VAL A 88 -0.92 -7.94 2.54
C VAL A 88 -2.17 -8.60 1.95
N GLY A 89 -2.34 -9.88 2.25
CA GLY A 89 -3.50 -10.67 1.85
C GLY A 89 -4.31 -11.13 3.06
N LEU A 90 -5.59 -11.45 2.86
CA LEU A 90 -6.43 -12.09 3.89
C LEU A 90 -5.90 -13.47 4.32
N ASP A 91 -4.92 -14.01 3.60
CA ASP A 91 -4.25 -15.26 3.91
C ASP A 91 -3.13 -15.10 4.98
N ASP A 92 -2.67 -13.88 5.25
CA ASP A 92 -1.66 -13.60 6.27
C ASP A 92 -2.20 -13.94 7.68
N PRO A 93 -1.51 -14.78 8.47
CA PRO A 93 -1.99 -15.22 9.79
C PRO A 93 -2.30 -14.09 10.77
N ASP A 94 -1.56 -12.98 10.71
CA ASP A 94 -1.78 -11.83 11.59
C ASP A 94 -3.05 -11.06 11.17
N ILE A 95 -3.34 -11.04 9.86
CA ILE A 95 -4.51 -10.38 9.27
C ILE A 95 -5.77 -11.22 9.45
N LYS A 96 -5.68 -12.55 9.33
CA LYS A 96 -6.81 -13.47 9.57
C LYS A 96 -7.45 -13.29 10.94
N ARG A 97 -6.65 -12.90 11.93
CA ARG A 97 -7.06 -12.67 13.33
C ARG A 97 -7.57 -11.25 13.58
N CYS A 98 -7.74 -10.43 12.54
CA CYS A 98 -8.16 -9.04 12.63
C CYS A 98 -9.47 -8.80 11.88
N TYR A 99 -10.20 -7.77 12.28
CA TYR A 99 -11.25 -7.20 11.43
C TYR A 99 -10.57 -6.50 10.26
N VAL A 100 -10.95 -6.85 9.02
CA VAL A 100 -10.36 -6.27 7.81
C VAL A 100 -11.43 -5.48 7.07
N TRP A 101 -11.13 -4.21 6.82
CA TRP A 101 -11.94 -3.28 6.08
C TRP A 101 -11.27 -3.00 4.73
N GLN A 102 -12.07 -2.92 3.67
CA GLN A 102 -11.61 -2.56 2.34
C GLN A 102 -12.26 -1.28 1.87
N CYS A 103 -11.47 -0.35 1.33
CA CYS A 103 -12.02 0.79 0.63
C CYS A 103 -12.63 0.37 -0.71
N ASN A 104 -13.91 0.65 -0.93
CA ASN A 104 -14.62 0.24 -2.14
C ASN A 104 -14.17 0.92 -3.44
N ARG A 105 -13.39 2.01 -3.35
CA ARG A 105 -12.93 2.79 -4.50
C ARG A 105 -11.50 2.46 -4.90
N CYS A 106 -10.58 2.46 -3.94
CA CYS A 106 -9.16 2.21 -4.21
C CYS A 106 -8.72 0.77 -3.86
N GLY A 107 -9.56 -0.01 -3.18
CA GLY A 107 -9.24 -1.38 -2.78
C GLY A 107 -8.25 -1.48 -1.62
N GLU A 108 -7.83 -0.36 -1.01
CA GLU A 108 -6.92 -0.35 0.14
C GLU A 108 -7.50 -1.16 1.31
N LEU A 109 -6.68 -2.01 1.90
CA LEU A 109 -7.05 -2.81 3.06
C LEU A 109 -6.56 -2.13 4.34
N HIS A 110 -7.44 -2.07 5.33
CA HIS A 110 -7.13 -1.64 6.68
C HIS A 110 -7.59 -2.70 7.68
N TRP A 111 -6.70 -3.18 8.53
CA TRP A 111 -7.03 -4.20 9.52
C TRP A 111 -6.69 -3.75 10.93
N LYS A 112 -7.51 -4.18 11.89
CA LYS A 112 -7.29 -3.93 13.32
C LYS A 112 -8.03 -4.96 14.19
N GLN A 113 -7.63 -5.04 15.45
CA GLN A 113 -8.21 -6.00 16.40
C GLN A 113 -9.64 -5.65 16.84
N SER A 114 -10.06 -4.40 16.70
CA SER A 114 -11.37 -3.91 17.13
C SER A 114 -12.35 -3.76 15.96
N ASN A 115 -13.62 -4.09 16.18
CA ASN A 115 -14.68 -4.01 15.17
C ASN A 115 -15.28 -2.60 15.01
N ASN A 116 -14.46 -1.56 15.05
CA ASN A 116 -14.92 -0.22 14.72
C ASN A 116 -14.61 0.09 13.25
N PRO A 117 -15.43 0.82 12.50
CA PRO A 117 -15.07 1.24 11.14
C PRO A 117 -13.80 2.12 11.13
N PRO A 118 -13.04 2.16 10.03
CA PRO A 118 -12.01 3.17 9.83
C PRO A 118 -12.57 4.58 9.99
N GLY A 119 -11.85 5.45 10.69
CA GLY A 119 -12.23 6.85 10.90
C GLY A 119 -13.05 7.11 12.17
N SER A 120 -13.56 6.07 12.84
CA SER A 120 -14.38 6.23 14.04
C SER A 120 -13.60 6.87 15.21
N ASN A 121 -12.28 6.73 15.22
CA ASN A 121 -11.42 7.18 16.33
C ASN A 121 -10.56 8.39 15.94
N GLY A 122 -10.92 9.11 14.88
CA GLY A 122 -10.18 10.29 14.43
C GLY A 122 -8.77 9.99 13.93
N GLU A 123 -8.54 8.79 13.37
CA GLU A 123 -7.23 8.38 12.88
C GLU A 123 -6.67 9.37 11.84
N LYS A 124 -5.41 9.83 12.03
CA LYS A 124 -4.78 10.81 11.14
C LYS A 124 -4.74 10.35 9.68
N TRP A 125 -4.43 9.07 9.46
CA TRP A 125 -4.35 8.48 8.13
C TRP A 125 -5.72 8.49 7.43
N PHE A 126 -6.81 8.29 8.18
CA PHE A 126 -8.17 8.25 7.63
C PHE A 126 -8.57 9.62 7.08
N LYS A 127 -8.25 10.71 7.79
CA LYS A 127 -8.53 12.08 7.29
C LYS A 127 -7.82 12.34 5.96
N THR A 128 -6.54 11.97 5.85
CA THR A 128 -5.79 12.09 4.60
C THR A 128 -6.37 11.22 3.50
N HIS A 129 -6.72 9.96 3.80
CA HIS A 129 -7.40 9.08 2.87
C HIS A 129 -8.71 9.70 2.38
N GLN A 130 -9.58 10.16 3.27
CA GLN A 130 -10.88 10.74 2.93
C GLN A 130 -10.77 12.00 2.06
N THR A 131 -9.72 12.81 2.22
CA THR A 131 -9.47 13.98 1.35
C THR A 131 -9.03 13.61 -0.06
N LEU A 132 -8.38 12.45 -0.24
CA LEU A 132 -7.77 12.03 -1.51
C LEU A 132 -8.53 10.89 -2.20
N CYS A 133 -9.39 10.20 -1.46
CA CYS A 133 -10.20 9.08 -1.87
C CYS A 133 -11.60 9.23 -1.23
N SER A 134 -12.62 9.40 -2.08
CA SER A 134 -14.02 9.51 -1.67
C SER A 134 -14.73 8.15 -1.54
N GLY A 135 -13.97 7.09 -1.28
CA GLY A 135 -14.50 5.75 -1.04
C GLY A 135 -15.02 5.56 0.38
N THR A 136 -15.86 4.55 0.55
CA THR A 136 -16.33 4.06 1.86
C THR A 136 -15.63 2.75 2.21
N TRP A 137 -15.74 2.32 3.46
CA TRP A 137 -15.04 1.15 3.98
C TRP A 137 -16.02 0.03 4.29
N ASP A 138 -15.85 -1.10 3.60
CA ASP A 138 -16.67 -2.30 3.77
C ASP A 138 -15.91 -3.33 4.61
N LEU A 139 -16.59 -3.97 5.57
CA LEU A 139 -16.00 -5.04 6.37
C LEU A 139 -15.96 -6.33 5.54
N ILE A 140 -14.76 -6.85 5.28
CA ILE A 140 -14.55 -8.02 4.43
C ILE A 140 -14.00 -9.25 5.17
N ASN A 141 -13.54 -9.07 6.42
CA ASN A 141 -13.14 -10.18 7.29
C ASN A 141 -13.51 -9.88 8.74
N THR A 142 -14.05 -10.90 9.42
CA THR A 142 -14.22 -10.92 10.87
C THR A 142 -13.36 -12.04 11.44
N PRO A 143 -12.60 -11.80 12.52
CA PRO A 143 -11.90 -12.88 13.21
C PRO A 143 -12.92 -13.88 13.77
N ALA A 144 -12.61 -15.17 13.65
CA ALA A 144 -13.37 -16.26 14.24
C ALA A 144 -13.18 -16.33 15.76
#